data_AF-A0A5D3CI82-F1
#
_entry.id   AF-A0A5D3CI82-F1
#
_cell.length_a   1.000
_cell.length_b   1.000
_cell.length_c   1.000
_cell.angle_alpha   90.00
_cell.angle_beta   90.00
_cell.angle_gamma   90.00
#
_symmetry.space_group_name_H-M   'P 1'
#
loop_
_entity.id
_entity.type
_entity.pdbx_description
1 polymer ?
#
loop_
_entity_poly.entity_id
_entity_poly.type
_entity_poly.pdbx_seq_one_letter_code
_entity_poly.pdbx_strand_id
1 'polypeptide(L)'
;MASINVSYLFILLFLLAFSANAQLSSRFYSKTCPKLESIVRAGMAKAVNQEKRMGASILRLFFHDCFVNGCDGSILLDDTPTMRGEKNALPNRNSVRGFEVIDDIKTQVEAACNGTVSCADILALAARDGVDLLGGPNWVVPLGRKDSRTASESEANNNLPAPSSNLSTLISTFAAQGFNAREMTALSGAHTIGMAQCRFFRSRIYNDTNINGAFAAQRQANCPINGGDNNLAPLDSTNSMFDNKYYVDLTNKRGLFHSDQELFNGGSQDGLVRIYSLSSLIFRLDFANAMIKMGNLSPASGTNQNISFSN
;
A
#
# COMPACT_ATOMS: atom_id res chain seq x y z
N MET A 1 14.95 61.08 -17.06
CA MET A 1 13.73 60.24 -17.07
C MET A 1 14.07 58.99 -17.88
N ALA A 2 14.33 57.86 -17.21
CA ALA A 2 14.65 56.61 -17.89
C ALA A 2 13.34 55.92 -18.28
N SER A 3 13.13 55.75 -19.58
CA SER A 3 11.97 55.08 -20.15
C SER A 3 12.08 53.58 -19.89
N ILE A 4 11.31 53.04 -18.95
CA ILE A 4 11.23 51.60 -18.72
C ILE A 4 10.46 50.99 -19.89
N ASN A 5 11.13 50.19 -20.71
CA ASN A 5 10.56 49.50 -21.86
C ASN A 5 9.54 48.45 -21.37
N VAL A 6 8.25 48.73 -21.54
CA VAL A 6 7.12 47.90 -21.10
C VAL A 6 7.16 46.48 -21.68
N SER A 7 7.86 46.27 -22.80
CA SER A 7 8.02 44.95 -23.43
C SER A 7 8.81 43.93 -22.60
N TYR A 8 9.72 44.36 -21.71
CA TYR A 8 10.44 43.42 -20.83
C TYR A 8 9.62 42.95 -19.63
N LEU A 9 8.58 43.70 -19.25
CA LEU A 9 7.70 43.35 -18.13
C LEU A 9 6.74 42.20 -18.50
N PHE A 10 6.35 42.10 -19.77
CA PHE A 10 5.50 41.02 -20.28
C PHE A 10 6.23 39.68 -20.44
N ILE A 11 7.53 39.68 -20.73
CA ILE A 11 8.33 38.44 -20.86
C ILE A 11 8.60 37.81 -19.48
N LEU A 12 8.78 38.62 -18.43
CA LEU A 12 8.92 38.14 -17.06
C LEU A 12 7.60 37.58 -16.48
N LEU A 13 6.43 38.05 -16.94
CA LEU A 13 5.14 37.51 -16.50
C LEU A 13 4.83 36.12 -17.10
N PHE A 14 5.38 35.77 -18.26
CA PHE A 14 5.21 34.45 -18.89
C PHE A 14 6.13 33.36 -18.31
N LEU A 15 7.16 33.74 -17.54
CA LEU A 15 8.07 32.80 -16.87
C LEU A 15 7.59 32.38 -15.47
N LEU A 16 6.50 32.96 -14.97
CA LEU A 16 5.75 32.42 -13.84
C LEU A 16 4.78 31.35 -14.37
N ALA A 17 5.33 30.28 -14.94
CA ALA A 17 4.61 29.03 -15.05
C ALA A 17 4.32 28.59 -13.61
N PHE A 18 3.12 28.90 -13.12
CA PHE A 18 2.62 28.33 -11.89
C PHE A 18 2.73 26.82 -12.03
N SER A 19 3.65 26.21 -11.29
CA SER A 19 3.60 24.80 -10.95
C SER A 19 2.35 24.61 -10.11
N ALA A 20 1.19 24.57 -10.76
CA ALA A 20 -0.04 24.18 -10.12
C ALA A 20 0.11 22.69 -9.79
N ASN A 21 0.54 22.40 -8.56
CA ASN A 21 0.32 21.08 -7.97
C ASN A 21 -1.20 20.89 -7.94
N ALA A 22 -1.73 20.22 -8.96
CA ALA A 22 -3.14 19.91 -9.02
C ALA A 22 -3.47 19.03 -7.81
N GLN A 23 -4.23 19.58 -6.87
CA GLN A 23 -4.63 18.87 -5.67
C GLN A 23 -5.50 17.67 -6.06
N LEU A 24 -5.23 16.50 -5.47
CA LEU A 24 -6.02 15.30 -5.72
C LEU A 24 -7.49 15.56 -5.38
N SER A 25 -8.38 15.00 -6.20
CA SER A 25 -9.83 15.19 -6.09
C SER A 25 -10.55 13.90 -6.41
N SER A 26 -11.56 13.55 -5.62
CA SER A 26 -12.44 12.41 -5.91
C SER A 26 -13.24 12.59 -7.20
N ARG A 27 -13.32 13.80 -7.74
CA ARG A 27 -14.04 14.11 -8.98
C ARG A 27 -13.13 14.32 -10.18
N PHE A 28 -11.83 14.05 -10.06
CA PHE A 28 -10.84 14.32 -11.10
C PHE A 28 -11.24 13.75 -12.47
N TYR A 29 -11.73 12.51 -12.52
CA TYR A 29 -12.16 11.83 -13.75
C TYR A 29 -13.66 11.92 -14.05
N SER A 30 -14.44 12.69 -13.29
CA SER A 30 -15.91 12.72 -13.40
C SER A 30 -16.43 13.10 -14.80
N LYS A 31 -15.66 13.89 -15.56
CA LYS A 31 -15.99 14.29 -16.93
C LYS A 31 -15.26 13.47 -18.00
N THR A 32 -14.03 13.07 -17.73
CA THR A 32 -13.13 12.45 -18.71
C THR A 32 -13.20 10.93 -18.71
N CYS A 33 -13.50 10.30 -17.58
CA CYS A 33 -13.73 8.87 -17.46
C CYS A 33 -14.82 8.55 -16.42
N PRO A 34 -16.10 8.88 -16.68
CA PRO A 34 -17.17 8.74 -15.69
C PRO A 34 -17.46 7.30 -15.25
N LYS A 35 -16.99 6.29 -16.00
CA LYS A 35 -17.14 4.86 -15.67
C LYS A 35 -15.91 4.27 -14.97
N LEU A 36 -14.90 5.07 -14.63
CA LEU A 36 -13.64 4.57 -14.06
C LEU A 36 -13.87 3.67 -12.84
N GLU A 37 -14.56 4.16 -11.81
CA GLU A 37 -14.75 3.40 -10.57
C GLU A 37 -15.50 2.08 -10.80
N SER A 38 -16.50 2.05 -11.70
CA SER A 38 -17.24 0.82 -11.96
C SER A 38 -16.41 -0.21 -12.75
N ILE A 39 -15.54 0.24 -13.65
CA ILE A 39 -14.61 -0.63 -14.39
C ILE A 39 -13.59 -1.25 -13.42
N VAL A 40 -12.94 -0.43 -12.59
CA VAL A 40 -11.94 -0.92 -11.61
C VAL A 40 -12.60 -1.89 -10.63
N ARG A 41 -13.78 -1.54 -10.10
CA ARG A 41 -14.50 -2.42 -9.18
C ARG A 41 -14.90 -3.74 -9.81
N ALA A 42 -15.34 -3.75 -11.07
CA ALA A 42 -15.67 -4.98 -11.77
C ALA A 42 -14.44 -5.88 -11.98
N GLY A 43 -13.29 -5.31 -12.35
CA GLY A 43 -12.03 -6.04 -12.47
C GLY A 43 -11.58 -6.63 -11.14
N MET A 44 -11.63 -5.85 -10.05
CA MET A 44 -11.31 -6.35 -8.71
C MET A 44 -12.29 -7.42 -8.22
N ALA A 45 -13.59 -7.26 -8.48
CA ALA A 45 -14.59 -8.27 -8.13
C ALA A 45 -14.32 -9.60 -8.85
N LYS A 46 -13.98 -9.57 -10.14
CA LYS A 46 -13.55 -10.76 -10.89
C LYS A 46 -12.32 -11.40 -10.24
N ALA A 47 -11.29 -10.61 -9.95
CA ALA A 47 -10.03 -11.11 -9.39
C ALA A 47 -10.20 -11.70 -7.99
N VAL A 48 -10.95 -11.04 -7.10
CA VAL A 48 -11.24 -11.51 -5.72
C VAL A 48 -12.13 -12.77 -5.73
N ASN A 49 -13.09 -12.86 -6.65
CA ASN A 49 -13.93 -14.06 -6.80
C ASN A 49 -13.12 -15.28 -7.28
N GLN A 50 -12.07 -15.05 -8.07
CA GLN A 50 -11.15 -16.11 -8.48
C GLN A 50 -10.18 -16.49 -7.36
N GLU A 51 -9.63 -15.50 -6.66
CA GLU A 51 -8.73 -15.72 -5.53
C GLU A 51 -8.91 -14.61 -4.48
N LYS A 52 -9.49 -14.94 -3.32
CA LYS A 52 -9.72 -13.95 -2.25
C LYS A 52 -8.46 -13.20 -1.81
N ARG A 53 -7.30 -13.87 -1.81
CA ARG A 53 -6.00 -13.27 -1.45
C ARG A 53 -5.61 -12.12 -2.39
N MET A 54 -6.20 -12.01 -3.59
CA MET A 54 -5.88 -10.94 -4.51
C MET A 54 -6.23 -9.56 -3.94
N GLY A 55 -7.32 -9.43 -3.16
CA GLY A 55 -7.64 -8.17 -2.47
C GLY A 55 -6.51 -7.72 -1.52
N ALA A 56 -5.96 -8.65 -0.73
CA ALA A 56 -4.80 -8.37 0.12
C ALA A 56 -3.52 -8.07 -0.68
N SER A 57 -3.34 -8.73 -1.82
CA SER A 57 -2.16 -8.54 -2.67
C SER A 57 -2.13 -7.14 -3.27
N ILE A 58 -3.26 -6.66 -3.79
CA ILE A 58 -3.40 -5.32 -4.37
C ILE A 58 -3.32 -4.23 -3.29
N LEU A 59 -3.91 -4.47 -2.11
CA LEU A 59 -3.75 -3.57 -0.96
C LEU A 59 -2.27 -3.36 -0.61
N ARG A 60 -1.49 -4.46 -0.55
CA ARG A 60 -0.06 -4.40 -0.30
C ARG A 60 0.71 -3.74 -1.44
N LEU A 61 0.34 -4.00 -2.70
CA LEU A 61 0.95 -3.37 -3.86
C LEU A 61 0.83 -1.84 -3.79
N PHE A 62 -0.33 -1.32 -3.38
CA PHE A 62 -0.54 0.11 -3.16
C PHE A 62 0.27 0.68 -1.98
N PHE A 63 0.35 -0.03 -0.85
CA PHE A 63 1.25 0.38 0.25
C PHE A 63 2.70 0.49 -0.22
N HIS A 64 3.18 -0.50 -0.98
CA HIS A 64 4.54 -0.52 -1.48
C HIS A 64 4.82 0.57 -2.53
N ASP A 65 3.85 0.90 -3.38
CA ASP A 65 3.93 2.08 -4.27
C ASP A 65 4.09 3.36 -3.44
N CYS A 66 3.14 3.62 -2.54
CA CYS A 66 3.10 4.88 -1.80
C CYS A 66 4.31 5.10 -0.87
N PHE A 67 4.89 4.05 -0.30
CA PHE A 67 6.04 4.17 0.61
C PHE A 67 7.39 4.31 -0.13
N VAL A 68 7.41 4.22 -1.46
CA VAL A 68 8.61 4.38 -2.28
C VAL A 68 8.40 5.55 -3.23
N ASN A 69 8.98 6.70 -2.88
CA ASN A 69 8.82 7.96 -3.63
C ASN A 69 7.37 8.46 -3.76
N GLY A 70 6.38 7.94 -3.02
CA GLY A 70 4.98 8.40 -3.10
C GLY A 70 4.16 7.58 -4.10
N CYS A 71 2.83 7.79 -4.11
CA CYS A 71 1.93 6.96 -4.90
C CYS A 71 1.98 7.37 -6.39
N ASP A 72 2.91 6.79 -7.15
CA ASP A 72 3.20 7.21 -8.52
C ASP A 72 3.28 6.05 -9.52
N GLY A 73 2.87 4.85 -9.13
CA GLY A 73 2.89 3.67 -9.99
C GLY A 73 4.30 3.17 -10.34
N SER A 74 5.36 3.70 -9.72
CA SER A 74 6.74 3.29 -9.98
C SER A 74 6.98 1.81 -9.71
N ILE A 75 6.30 1.21 -8.73
CA ILE A 75 6.38 -0.23 -8.47
C ILE A 75 5.89 -1.11 -9.63
N LEU A 76 5.07 -0.55 -10.52
CA LEU A 76 4.51 -1.27 -11.67
C LEU A 76 5.52 -1.38 -12.83
N LEU A 77 6.55 -0.54 -12.85
CA LEU A 77 7.59 -0.53 -13.86
C LEU A 77 8.43 -1.82 -13.83
N ASP A 78 8.62 -2.41 -15.00
CA ASP A 78 9.57 -3.48 -15.22
C ASP A 78 11.00 -2.95 -15.38
N ASP A 79 11.97 -3.85 -15.21
CA ASP A 79 13.35 -3.57 -15.57
C ASP A 79 13.45 -3.23 -17.07
N THR A 80 14.25 -2.22 -17.40
CA THR A 80 14.64 -1.88 -18.77
C THR A 80 16.17 -1.95 -18.88
N PRO A 81 16.76 -1.91 -20.09
CA PRO A 81 18.22 -1.92 -20.24
C PRO A 81 18.93 -0.78 -19.50
N THR A 82 18.24 0.31 -19.19
CA THR A 82 18.81 1.52 -18.58
C THR A 82 18.24 1.86 -17.20
N MET A 83 17.28 1.09 -16.69
CA MET A 83 16.61 1.36 -15.41
C MET A 83 16.20 0.07 -14.73
N ARG A 84 16.53 -0.05 -13.45
CA ARG A 84 16.09 -1.14 -12.60
C ARG A 84 14.78 -0.76 -11.91
N GLY A 85 13.77 -1.61 -12.07
CA GLY A 85 12.48 -1.50 -11.42
C GLY A 85 12.52 -1.89 -9.94
N GLU A 86 11.38 -1.77 -9.27
CA GLU A 86 11.29 -2.05 -7.83
C GLU A 86 10.92 -3.50 -7.53
N LYS A 87 10.43 -4.24 -8.52
CA LYS A 87 9.93 -5.62 -8.36
C LYS A 87 11.00 -6.58 -7.81
N ASN A 88 12.28 -6.26 -8.04
CA ASN A 88 13.44 -7.02 -7.58
C ASN A 88 14.03 -6.57 -6.22
N ALA A 89 13.49 -5.52 -5.60
CA ALA A 89 13.84 -5.11 -4.24
C ALA A 89 13.56 -6.23 -3.22
N LEU A 90 14.30 -6.28 -2.11
CA LEU A 90 14.17 -7.31 -1.06
C LEU A 90 12.73 -7.46 -0.54
N PRO A 91 11.96 -6.39 -0.29
CA PRO A 91 10.57 -6.51 0.18
C PRO A 91 9.59 -7.00 -0.89
N ASN A 92 9.97 -6.87 -2.18
CA ASN A 92 9.12 -7.11 -3.34
C ASN A 92 9.36 -8.47 -3.98
N ARG A 93 10.64 -8.86 -4.13
CA ARG A 93 11.08 -10.02 -4.89
C ARG A 93 10.44 -11.31 -4.38
N ASN A 94 9.74 -12.01 -5.27
CA ASN A 94 8.99 -13.22 -4.96
C ASN A 94 7.99 -13.00 -3.80
N SER A 95 7.35 -11.82 -3.71
CA SER A 95 6.52 -11.43 -2.57
C SER A 95 5.30 -10.61 -2.98
N VAL A 96 5.50 -9.41 -3.56
CA VAL A 96 4.40 -8.62 -4.13
C VAL A 96 3.86 -9.30 -5.39
N ARG A 97 2.56 -9.16 -5.67
CA ARG A 97 1.87 -9.85 -6.77
C ARG A 97 0.56 -9.15 -7.14
N GLY A 98 -0.05 -9.55 -8.25
CA GLY A 98 -1.29 -8.96 -8.77
C GLY A 98 -1.06 -7.89 -9.83
N PHE A 99 0.15 -7.79 -10.38
CA PHE A 99 0.48 -6.88 -11.48
C PHE A 99 -0.43 -7.13 -12.69
N GLU A 100 -0.65 -8.40 -13.01
CA GLU A 100 -1.53 -8.87 -14.08
C GLU A 100 -2.99 -8.41 -13.91
N VAL A 101 -3.46 -8.25 -12.67
CA VAL A 101 -4.80 -7.73 -12.39
C VAL A 101 -4.86 -6.24 -12.69
N ILE A 102 -3.81 -5.49 -12.37
CA ILE A 102 -3.71 -4.07 -12.70
C ILE A 102 -3.63 -3.88 -14.22
N ASP A 103 -2.88 -4.72 -14.94
CA ASP A 103 -2.81 -4.70 -16.42
C ASP A 103 -4.17 -4.99 -17.07
N ASP A 104 -4.90 -5.99 -16.57
CA ASP A 104 -6.26 -6.33 -17.03
C ASP A 104 -7.26 -5.18 -16.78
N ILE A 105 -7.17 -4.53 -15.62
CA ILE A 105 -8.00 -3.37 -15.29
C ILE A 105 -7.63 -2.18 -16.18
N LYS A 106 -6.32 -1.91 -16.34
CA LYS A 106 -5.80 -0.84 -17.19
C LYS A 106 -6.28 -1.02 -18.62
N THR A 107 -6.21 -2.22 -19.17
CA THR A 107 -6.70 -2.54 -20.52
C THR A 107 -8.18 -2.17 -20.69
N GLN A 108 -9.03 -2.49 -19.71
CA GLN A 108 -10.46 -2.15 -19.75
C GLN A 108 -10.70 -0.64 -19.58
N VAL A 109 -9.91 0.03 -18.75
CA VAL A 109 -9.95 1.49 -18.58
C VAL A 109 -9.53 2.21 -19.87
N GLU A 110 -8.47 1.77 -20.52
CA GLU A 110 -7.99 2.35 -21.79
C GLU A 110 -9.00 2.15 -22.94
N ALA A 111 -9.70 1.01 -22.96
CA ALA A 111 -10.79 0.79 -23.91
C ALA A 111 -11.97 1.75 -23.72
N ALA A 112 -12.20 2.23 -22.49
CA ALA A 112 -13.27 3.17 -22.18
C ALA A 112 -12.83 4.65 -22.26
N CYS A 113 -11.58 4.94 -21.91
CA CYS A 113 -11.05 6.26 -21.61
C CYS A 113 -9.57 6.37 -21.99
N ASN A 114 -9.25 6.15 -23.27
CA ASN A 114 -7.89 6.08 -23.80
C ASN A 114 -7.00 7.25 -23.34
N GLY A 115 -5.81 6.94 -22.84
CA GLY A 115 -4.76 7.87 -22.43
C GLY A 115 -5.14 8.80 -21.27
N THR A 116 -6.21 8.49 -20.53
CA THR A 116 -6.81 9.44 -19.58
C THR A 116 -6.45 9.16 -18.13
N VAL A 117 -6.40 7.89 -17.71
CA VAL A 117 -6.31 7.50 -16.29
C VAL A 117 -4.94 6.90 -15.99
N SER A 118 -4.28 7.39 -14.95
CA SER A 118 -2.96 6.87 -14.53
C SER A 118 -3.06 5.47 -13.92
N CYS A 119 -2.00 4.69 -14.05
CA CYS A 119 -1.87 3.42 -13.35
C CYS A 119 -1.86 3.60 -11.83
N ALA A 120 -1.25 4.70 -11.34
CA ALA A 120 -1.27 5.07 -9.93
C ALA A 120 -2.70 5.23 -9.36
N ASP A 121 -3.60 5.88 -10.11
CA ASP A 121 -5.00 6.02 -9.68
C ASP A 121 -5.80 4.72 -9.81
N ILE A 122 -5.50 3.89 -10.82
CA ILE A 122 -6.09 2.54 -10.91
C ILE A 122 -5.69 1.70 -9.69
N LEU A 123 -4.43 1.72 -9.30
CA LEU A 123 -3.94 0.98 -8.14
C LEU A 123 -4.58 1.48 -6.84
N ALA A 124 -4.75 2.78 -6.66
CA ALA A 124 -5.42 3.36 -5.49
C ALA A 124 -6.90 2.92 -5.38
N LEU A 125 -7.63 2.96 -6.50
CA LEU A 125 -9.02 2.47 -6.55
C LEU A 125 -9.10 0.97 -6.33
N ALA A 126 -8.20 0.20 -6.95
CA ALA A 126 -8.17 -1.25 -6.84
C ALA A 126 -7.86 -1.71 -5.40
N ALA A 127 -6.99 -1.00 -4.68
CA ALA A 127 -6.72 -1.26 -3.26
C ALA A 127 -7.96 -1.03 -2.38
N ARG A 128 -8.69 0.07 -2.61
CA ARG A 128 -9.97 0.34 -1.92
C ARG A 128 -10.97 -0.78 -2.19
N ASP A 129 -11.18 -1.13 -3.46
CA ASP A 129 -12.15 -2.16 -3.84
C ASP A 129 -11.75 -3.54 -3.32
N GLY A 130 -10.45 -3.87 -3.29
CA GLY A 130 -9.95 -5.10 -2.70
C GLY A 130 -10.27 -5.24 -1.21
N VAL A 131 -10.20 -4.16 -0.44
CA VAL A 131 -10.59 -4.13 0.97
C VAL A 131 -12.10 -4.26 1.14
N ASP A 132 -12.87 -3.45 0.40
CA ASP A 132 -14.33 -3.42 0.47
C ASP A 132 -14.96 -4.77 0.08
N LEU A 133 -14.47 -5.41 -0.99
CA LEU A 133 -14.94 -6.73 -1.44
C LEU A 133 -14.64 -7.86 -0.45
N LEU A 134 -13.67 -7.68 0.45
CA LEU A 134 -13.37 -8.60 1.55
C LEU A 134 -14.10 -8.22 2.85
N GLY A 135 -15.06 -7.30 2.79
CA GLY A 135 -15.92 -6.90 3.91
C GLY A 135 -15.38 -5.74 4.75
N GLY A 136 -14.30 -5.10 4.30
CA GLY A 136 -13.66 -3.97 4.98
C GLY A 136 -14.40 -2.64 4.80
N PRO A 137 -13.82 -1.53 5.29
CA PRO A 137 -14.38 -0.20 5.08
C PRO A 137 -14.27 0.23 3.62
N ASN A 138 -15.21 1.07 3.19
CA ASN A 138 -15.10 1.85 1.96
C ASN A 138 -14.61 3.27 2.32
N TRP A 139 -13.90 3.91 1.40
CA TRP A 139 -13.55 5.32 1.50
C TRP A 139 -13.55 5.98 0.12
N VAL A 140 -13.67 7.31 0.13
CA VAL A 140 -13.56 8.12 -1.09
C VAL A 140 -12.09 8.26 -1.44
N VAL A 141 -11.68 7.73 -2.59
CA VAL A 141 -10.30 7.79 -3.07
C VAL A 141 -10.05 9.15 -3.74
N PRO A 142 -9.10 9.99 -3.27
CA PRO A 142 -8.65 11.16 -4.03
C PRO A 142 -7.91 10.70 -5.29
N LEU A 143 -8.19 11.31 -6.45
CA LEU A 143 -7.64 10.94 -7.76
C LEU A 143 -6.94 12.13 -8.43
N GLY A 144 -6.18 11.86 -9.47
CA GLY A 144 -5.34 12.83 -10.19
C GLY A 144 -3.85 12.56 -10.08
N ARG A 145 -3.44 11.37 -9.61
CA ARG A 145 -2.03 10.97 -9.58
C ARG A 145 -1.51 10.81 -11.01
N LYS A 146 -0.20 10.94 -11.17
CA LYS A 146 0.49 10.69 -12.43
C LYS A 146 1.47 9.55 -12.25
N ASP A 147 1.74 8.86 -13.34
CA ASP A 147 2.65 7.73 -13.41
C ASP A 147 4.10 8.21 -13.53
N SER A 148 4.98 7.72 -12.66
CA SER A 148 6.41 7.98 -12.68
C SER A 148 7.08 7.41 -13.93
N ARG A 149 8.15 8.05 -14.38
CA ARG A 149 9.02 7.55 -15.45
C ARG A 149 10.28 6.87 -14.92
N THR A 150 10.38 6.71 -13.60
CA THR A 150 11.53 6.10 -12.94
C THR A 150 11.07 5.23 -11.78
N ALA A 151 11.86 4.21 -11.46
CA ALA A 151 11.69 3.35 -10.30
C ALA A 151 12.97 3.39 -9.45
N SER A 152 12.87 3.05 -8.16
CA SER A 152 14.03 3.02 -7.26
C SER A 152 14.07 1.78 -6.38
N GLU A 153 14.81 0.76 -6.83
CA GLU A 153 15.06 -0.43 -6.01
C GLU A 153 15.73 -0.09 -4.67
N SER A 154 16.63 0.90 -4.63
CA SER A 154 17.31 1.30 -3.39
C SER A 154 16.35 1.94 -2.39
N GLU A 155 15.46 2.83 -2.84
CA GLU A 155 14.46 3.44 -1.96
C GLU A 155 13.46 2.38 -1.48
N ALA A 156 13.07 1.43 -2.34
CA ALA A 156 12.25 0.29 -1.93
C ALA A 156 12.92 -0.56 -0.83
N ASN A 157 14.24 -0.78 -0.91
CA ASN A 157 14.98 -1.49 0.14
C ASN A 157 15.11 -0.71 1.45
N ASN A 158 15.12 0.63 1.39
CA ASN A 158 15.36 1.49 2.54
C ASN A 158 14.07 1.90 3.26
N ASN A 159 13.00 2.17 2.52
CA ASN A 159 11.80 2.83 3.05
C ASN A 159 10.72 1.82 3.51
N LEU A 160 10.77 0.58 3.02
CA LEU A 160 9.78 -0.43 3.36
C LEU A 160 10.18 -1.17 4.65
N PRO A 161 9.30 -1.19 5.68
CA PRO A 161 9.61 -1.82 6.96
C PRO A 161 9.70 -3.35 6.82
N ALA A 162 10.62 -3.95 7.58
CA ALA A 162 10.81 -5.40 7.62
C ALA A 162 9.85 -6.07 8.61
N PRO A 163 9.44 -7.33 8.37
CA PRO A 163 8.61 -8.09 9.32
C PRO A 163 9.33 -8.40 10.64
N SER A 164 10.65 -8.19 10.70
CA SER A 164 11.50 -8.34 11.88
C SER A 164 11.76 -7.03 12.63
N SER A 165 11.16 -5.91 12.21
CA SER A 165 11.37 -4.60 12.85
C SER A 165 10.71 -4.53 14.23
N ASN A 166 11.40 -3.92 15.20
CA ASN A 166 10.84 -3.59 16.50
C ASN A 166 9.92 -2.36 16.44
N LEU A 167 9.18 -2.09 17.53
CA LEU A 167 8.21 -0.98 17.57
C LEU A 167 8.83 0.40 17.27
N SER A 168 10.03 0.68 17.79
CA SER A 168 10.71 1.97 17.57
C SER A 168 11.02 2.19 16.09
N THR A 169 11.56 1.17 15.43
CA THR A 169 11.85 1.19 13.99
C THR A 169 10.57 1.42 13.19
N LEU A 170 9.49 0.68 13.49
CA LEU A 170 8.19 0.85 12.82
C LEU A 170 7.68 2.30 12.93
N ILE A 171 7.69 2.86 14.14
CA ILE A 171 7.27 4.25 14.38
C ILE A 171 8.14 5.23 13.57
N SER A 172 9.47 5.06 13.58
CA SER A 172 10.37 5.96 12.85
C SER A 172 10.21 5.87 11.33
N THR A 173 10.02 4.67 10.78
CA THR A 173 9.83 4.45 9.33
C THR A 173 8.53 5.09 8.85
N PHE A 174 7.44 4.92 9.60
CA PHE A 174 6.17 5.56 9.29
C PHE A 174 6.21 7.08 9.49
N ALA A 175 6.90 7.56 10.53
CA ALA A 175 7.09 8.98 10.77
C ALA A 175 7.89 9.67 9.65
N ALA A 176 8.85 8.98 9.04
CA ALA A 176 9.58 9.48 7.87
C ALA A 176 8.65 9.71 6.65
N GLN A 177 7.53 8.98 6.57
CA GLN A 177 6.48 9.18 5.57
C GLN A 177 5.34 10.10 6.09
N GLY A 178 5.53 10.75 7.24
CA GLY A 178 4.56 11.68 7.80
C GLY A 178 3.40 11.03 8.59
N PHE A 179 3.51 9.75 8.96
CA PHE A 179 2.49 9.05 9.74
C PHE A 179 2.82 9.05 11.23
N ASN A 180 1.80 9.23 12.07
CA ASN A 180 1.94 9.04 13.51
C ASN A 180 1.74 7.55 13.90
N ALA A 181 2.06 7.21 15.14
CA ALA A 181 1.99 5.84 15.63
C ALA A 181 0.57 5.24 15.62
N ARG A 182 -0.48 6.06 15.74
CA ARG A 182 -1.87 5.59 15.64
C ARG A 182 -2.20 5.19 14.21
N GLU A 183 -1.81 6.01 13.24
CA GLU A 183 -2.01 5.71 11.81
C GLU A 183 -1.18 4.49 11.38
N MET A 184 0.06 4.35 11.85
CA MET A 184 0.87 3.14 11.66
C MET A 184 0.13 1.91 12.21
N THR A 185 -0.37 1.98 13.45
CA THR A 185 -1.08 0.84 14.08
C THR A 185 -2.36 0.49 13.33
N ALA A 186 -3.09 1.50 12.82
CA ALA A 186 -4.25 1.28 11.96
C ALA A 186 -3.84 0.58 10.66
N LEU A 187 -2.82 1.06 9.95
CA LEU A 187 -2.35 0.47 8.68
C LEU A 187 -1.80 -0.95 8.86
N SER A 188 -1.15 -1.28 9.98
CA SER A 188 -0.76 -2.67 10.31
C SER A 188 -1.97 -3.62 10.36
N GLY A 189 -3.17 -3.08 10.64
CA GLY A 189 -4.42 -3.83 10.57
C GLY A 189 -4.76 -4.39 9.19
N ALA A 190 -4.10 -3.94 8.11
CA ALA A 190 -4.16 -4.57 6.80
C ALA A 190 -3.80 -6.07 6.83
N HIS A 191 -2.99 -6.50 7.80
CA HIS A 191 -2.66 -7.90 8.03
C HIS A 191 -3.84 -8.75 8.55
N THR A 192 -5.05 -8.20 8.70
CA THR A 192 -6.27 -8.99 8.84
C THR A 192 -6.63 -9.80 7.59
N ILE A 193 -6.00 -9.54 6.44
CA ILE A 193 -6.20 -10.33 5.22
C ILE A 193 -4.86 -10.70 4.59
N GLY A 194 -4.85 -11.79 3.83
CA GLY A 194 -3.69 -12.23 3.06
C GLY A 194 -2.88 -13.34 3.73
N MET A 195 -1.71 -13.61 3.14
CA MET A 195 -0.83 -14.70 3.58
C MET A 195 0.63 -14.29 3.46
N ALA A 196 1.46 -14.85 4.33
CA ALA A 196 2.90 -14.68 4.33
C ALA A 196 3.62 -16.00 4.05
N GLN A 197 4.80 -15.89 3.47
CA GLN A 197 5.72 -17.01 3.30
C GLN A 197 6.48 -17.28 4.61
N CYS A 198 6.75 -18.56 4.89
CA CYS A 198 7.48 -19.06 6.06
C CYS A 198 8.75 -18.28 6.37
N ARG A 199 9.55 -17.94 5.35
CA ARG A 199 10.79 -17.18 5.52
C ARG A 199 10.64 -15.84 6.27
N PHE A 200 9.46 -15.23 6.23
CA PHE A 200 9.21 -13.92 6.87
C PHE A 200 8.82 -14.01 8.34
N PHE A 201 8.40 -15.18 8.84
CA PHE A 201 8.01 -15.37 10.24
C PHE A 201 8.75 -16.52 10.93
N ARG A 202 9.60 -17.27 10.21
CA ARG A 202 10.36 -18.41 10.75
C ARG A 202 11.13 -18.04 12.02
N SER A 203 11.91 -16.95 11.98
CA SER A 203 12.70 -16.53 13.15
C SER A 203 11.81 -16.36 14.38
N ARG A 204 10.66 -15.70 14.22
CA ARG A 204 9.73 -15.46 15.32
C ARG A 204 9.18 -16.76 15.91
N ILE A 205 8.66 -17.67 15.08
CA ILE A 205 8.01 -18.88 15.60
C ILE A 205 8.99 -19.85 16.30
N TYR A 206 10.30 -19.70 16.10
CA TYR A 206 11.33 -20.50 16.75
C TYR A 206 12.06 -19.78 17.89
N ASN A 207 12.22 -18.45 17.83
CA ASN A 207 13.12 -17.71 18.72
C ASN A 207 12.43 -16.69 19.64
N ASP A 208 11.26 -16.17 19.28
CA ASP A 208 10.60 -15.14 20.07
C ASP A 208 9.91 -15.75 21.30
N THR A 209 9.94 -15.04 22.43
CA THR A 209 9.30 -15.46 23.69
C THR A 209 7.91 -14.85 23.90
N ASN A 210 7.55 -13.84 23.10
CA ASN A 210 6.27 -13.14 23.14
C ASN A 210 5.21 -13.76 22.21
N ILE A 211 5.28 -15.06 21.97
CA ILE A 211 4.36 -15.84 21.12
C ILE A 211 3.58 -16.86 21.94
N ASN A 212 2.31 -17.08 21.59
CA ASN A 212 1.53 -18.18 22.15
C ASN A 212 2.12 -19.53 21.69
N GLY A 213 2.45 -20.42 22.63
CA GLY A 213 3.14 -21.69 22.33
C GLY A 213 2.35 -22.63 21.40
N ALA A 214 1.02 -22.69 21.55
CA ALA A 214 0.19 -23.51 20.67
C ALA A 214 0.11 -22.93 19.24
N PHE A 215 0.06 -21.61 19.12
CA PHE A 215 0.13 -20.93 17.83
C PHE A 215 1.49 -21.11 17.15
N ALA A 216 2.59 -21.00 17.92
CA ALA A 216 3.94 -21.28 17.44
C ALA A 216 4.05 -22.70 16.86
N ALA A 217 3.64 -23.71 17.65
CA ALA A 217 3.64 -25.11 17.21
C ALA A 217 2.78 -25.33 15.96
N GLN A 218 1.61 -24.69 15.88
CA GLN A 218 0.75 -24.73 14.69
C GLN A 218 1.49 -24.19 13.45
N ARG A 219 2.21 -23.07 13.57
CA ARG A 219 2.95 -22.48 12.42
C ARG A 219 4.16 -23.32 12.05
N GLN A 220 4.88 -23.87 13.02
CA GLN A 220 6.05 -24.74 12.81
C GLN A 220 5.70 -25.99 12.00
N ALA A 221 4.47 -26.52 12.13
CA ALA A 221 4.02 -27.70 11.40
C ALA A 221 4.11 -27.55 9.86
N ASN A 222 3.98 -26.33 9.33
CA ASN A 222 4.13 -26.03 7.90
C ASN A 222 5.29 -25.07 7.59
N CYS A 223 6.13 -24.75 8.59
CA CYS A 223 7.27 -23.86 8.44
C CYS A 223 8.47 -24.47 9.16
N PRO A 224 9.18 -25.42 8.53
CA PRO A 224 10.32 -26.10 9.12
C PRO A 224 11.47 -25.12 9.44
N ILE A 225 12.33 -25.52 10.37
CA ILE A 225 13.53 -24.75 10.75
C ILE A 225 14.47 -24.52 9.56
N ASN A 226 14.54 -25.49 8.64
CA ASN A 226 15.31 -25.42 7.40
C ASN A 226 14.43 -25.77 6.20
N GLY A 227 14.46 -24.95 5.14
CA GLY A 227 13.65 -25.15 3.94
C GLY A 227 12.18 -24.73 4.10
N GLY A 228 11.38 -25.01 3.07
CA GLY A 228 9.95 -24.63 3.06
C GLY A 228 9.71 -23.11 3.04
N ASP A 229 10.66 -22.31 2.57
CA ASP A 229 10.61 -20.84 2.61
C ASP A 229 9.33 -20.26 2.04
N ASN A 230 8.80 -20.88 0.97
CA ASN A 230 7.62 -20.42 0.25
C ASN A 230 6.30 -20.93 0.84
N ASN A 231 6.33 -21.78 1.87
CA ASN A 231 5.11 -22.30 2.49
C ASN A 231 4.31 -21.14 3.08
N LEU A 232 3.03 -21.10 2.74
CA LEU A 232 2.16 -19.99 3.11
C LEU A 232 1.46 -20.24 4.45
N ALA A 233 1.29 -19.17 5.20
CA ALA A 233 0.45 -19.10 6.38
C ALA A 233 -0.47 -17.86 6.28
N PRO A 234 -1.75 -17.96 6.68
CA PRO A 234 -2.61 -16.79 6.82
C PRO A 234 -2.05 -15.82 7.86
N LEU A 235 -2.23 -14.52 7.59
CA LEU A 235 -1.79 -13.44 8.48
C LEU A 235 -2.67 -13.30 9.73
N ASP A 236 -3.93 -13.70 9.66
CA ASP A 236 -4.86 -13.71 10.78
C ASP A 236 -5.61 -15.05 10.90
N SER A 237 -6.55 -15.12 11.84
CA SER A 237 -7.37 -16.32 12.08
C SER A 237 -8.67 -16.41 11.27
N THR A 238 -8.93 -15.49 10.33
CA THR A 238 -10.19 -15.44 9.57
C THR A 238 -10.06 -16.04 8.17
N ASN A 239 -11.19 -16.33 7.53
CA ASN A 239 -11.22 -16.89 6.17
C ASN A 239 -11.10 -15.79 5.09
N SER A 240 -10.02 -14.99 5.17
CA SER A 240 -9.77 -13.83 4.31
C SER A 240 -10.86 -12.75 4.42
N MET A 241 -11.28 -12.39 5.64
CA MET A 241 -12.25 -11.31 5.87
C MET A 241 -11.52 -10.10 6.46
N PHE A 242 -11.84 -8.90 5.99
CA PHE A 242 -11.28 -7.69 6.56
C PHE A 242 -12.05 -7.27 7.81
N ASP A 243 -11.49 -7.55 8.98
CA ASP A 243 -12.09 -7.22 10.27
C ASP A 243 -11.03 -6.84 11.32
N ASN A 244 -11.41 -6.80 12.60
CA ASN A 244 -10.50 -6.44 13.68
C ASN A 244 -9.84 -7.65 14.36
N LYS A 245 -9.98 -8.86 13.79
CA LYS A 245 -9.46 -10.10 14.37
C LYS A 245 -7.94 -10.11 14.43
N TYR A 246 -7.26 -9.42 13.51
CA TYR A 246 -5.83 -9.11 13.62
C TYR A 246 -5.45 -8.62 15.03
N TYR A 247 -6.14 -7.60 15.55
CA TYR A 247 -5.85 -7.05 16.89
C TYR A 247 -6.25 -8.00 18.01
N VAL A 248 -7.32 -8.78 17.83
CA VAL A 248 -7.69 -9.85 18.79
C VAL A 248 -6.58 -10.91 18.84
N ASP A 249 -5.97 -11.25 17.72
CA ASP A 249 -4.86 -12.19 17.68
C ASP A 249 -3.62 -11.62 18.38
N LEU A 250 -3.33 -10.32 18.23
CA LEU A 250 -2.23 -9.67 18.96
C LEU A 250 -2.39 -9.75 20.49
N THR A 251 -3.60 -9.50 21.01
CA THR A 251 -3.86 -9.59 22.47
C THR A 251 -3.71 -11.01 23.02
N ASN A 252 -3.79 -12.01 22.14
CA ASN A 252 -3.58 -13.42 22.46
C ASN A 252 -2.16 -13.92 22.13
N LYS A 253 -1.22 -13.03 21.79
CA LYS A 253 0.15 -13.36 21.36
C LYS A 253 0.23 -14.19 20.07
N ARG A 254 -0.72 -13.96 19.16
CA ARG A 254 -0.91 -14.69 17.91
C ARG A 254 -0.67 -13.84 16.65
N GLY A 255 -0.02 -12.67 16.76
CA GLY A 255 0.48 -11.97 15.58
C GLY A 255 1.42 -12.88 14.78
N LEU A 256 1.47 -12.80 13.45
CA LEU A 256 2.30 -13.71 12.67
C LEU A 256 3.75 -13.24 12.63
N PHE A 257 3.97 -11.97 12.28
CA PHE A 257 5.29 -11.37 12.21
C PHE A 257 5.77 -10.87 13.58
N HIS A 258 7.08 -10.66 13.69
CA HIS A 258 7.65 -9.97 14.85
C HIS A 258 7.11 -8.55 14.94
N SER A 259 7.12 -7.82 13.82
CA SER A 259 6.56 -6.47 13.72
C SER A 259 5.09 -6.37 14.12
N ASP A 260 4.30 -7.44 13.92
CA ASP A 260 2.90 -7.48 14.37
C ASP A 260 2.83 -7.53 15.90
N GLN A 261 3.58 -8.46 16.50
CA GLN A 261 3.50 -8.69 17.93
C GLN A 261 4.13 -7.54 18.73
N GLU A 262 5.06 -6.79 18.14
CA GLU A 262 5.64 -5.58 18.71
C GLU A 262 4.62 -4.46 18.97
N LEU A 263 3.45 -4.48 18.30
CA LEU A 263 2.35 -3.55 18.60
C LEU A 263 1.66 -3.86 19.95
N PHE A 264 1.81 -5.08 20.46
CA PHE A 264 1.24 -5.53 21.74
C PHE A 264 2.27 -6.35 22.53
N ASN A 265 3.24 -5.63 23.10
CA ASN A 265 4.38 -6.20 23.80
C ASN A 265 4.74 -5.40 25.08
N GLY A 266 3.75 -4.78 25.73
CA GLY A 266 3.97 -3.92 26.90
C GLY A 266 4.43 -2.50 26.54
N GLY A 267 4.16 -2.07 25.30
CA GLY A 267 4.63 -0.80 24.74
C GLY A 267 3.55 0.28 24.64
N SER A 268 3.89 1.39 23.97
CA SER A 268 3.00 2.54 23.82
C SER A 268 1.74 2.26 22.97
N GLN A 269 1.75 1.21 22.15
CA GLN A 269 0.62 0.86 21.28
C GLN A 269 -0.38 -0.12 21.92
N ASP A 270 -0.06 -0.72 23.07
CA ASP A 270 -0.92 -1.72 23.72
C ASP A 270 -2.35 -1.22 23.96
N GLY A 271 -2.50 0.03 24.39
CA GLY A 271 -3.81 0.65 24.63
C GLY A 271 -4.65 0.75 23.36
N LEU A 272 -4.02 1.12 22.24
CA LEU A 272 -4.71 1.25 20.95
C LEU A 272 -5.10 -0.12 20.36
N VAL A 273 -4.21 -1.12 20.47
CA VAL A 273 -4.52 -2.49 20.07
C VAL A 273 -5.72 -3.04 20.86
N ARG A 274 -5.83 -2.75 22.16
CA ARG A 274 -7.03 -3.12 22.95
C ARG A 274 -8.28 -2.44 22.42
N ILE A 275 -8.21 -1.14 22.10
CA ILE A 275 -9.35 -0.40 21.52
C ILE A 275 -9.81 -1.05 20.21
N TYR A 276 -8.89 -1.31 19.29
CA TYR A 276 -9.23 -1.92 18.00
C TYR A 276 -9.74 -3.36 18.14
N SER A 277 -9.18 -4.17 19.05
CA SER A 277 -9.68 -5.54 19.30
C SER A 277 -11.10 -5.56 19.88
N LEU A 278 -11.51 -4.53 20.61
CA LEU A 278 -12.86 -4.38 21.17
C LEU A 278 -13.85 -3.66 20.24
N SER A 279 -13.35 -2.86 19.29
CA SER A 279 -14.19 -2.02 18.41
C SER A 279 -13.73 -2.07 16.97
N SER A 280 -14.43 -2.88 16.17
CA SER A 280 -14.26 -2.90 14.71
C SER A 280 -14.54 -1.54 14.07
N LEU A 281 -15.46 -0.76 14.63
CA LEU A 281 -15.81 0.58 14.12
C LEU A 281 -14.62 1.55 14.20
N ILE A 282 -13.96 1.65 15.36
CA ILE A 282 -12.83 2.58 15.55
C ILE A 282 -11.66 2.20 14.64
N PHE A 283 -11.37 0.90 14.55
CA PHE A 283 -10.36 0.40 13.61
C PHE A 283 -10.69 0.78 12.16
N ARG A 284 -11.90 0.47 11.69
CA ARG A 284 -12.31 0.73 10.31
C ARG A 284 -12.25 2.20 9.93
N LEU A 285 -12.64 3.10 10.84
CA LEU A 285 -12.57 4.55 10.63
C LEU A 285 -11.12 5.05 10.55
N ASP A 286 -10.27 4.64 11.49
CA ASP A 286 -8.87 5.04 11.51
C ASP A 286 -8.12 4.46 10.29
N PHE A 287 -8.43 3.22 9.90
CA PHE A 287 -7.87 2.58 8.71
C PHE A 287 -8.23 3.36 7.43
N ALA A 288 -9.51 3.68 7.24
CA ALA A 288 -9.95 4.46 6.08
C ALA A 288 -9.27 5.83 6.00
N ASN A 289 -9.16 6.54 7.12
CA ASN A 289 -8.46 7.83 7.19
C ASN A 289 -6.96 7.70 6.89
N ALA A 290 -6.30 6.68 7.44
CA ALA A 290 -4.89 6.43 7.18
C ALA A 290 -4.63 6.01 5.72
N MET A 291 -5.53 5.24 5.10
CA MET A 291 -5.46 4.88 3.68
C MET A 291 -5.63 6.10 2.77
N ILE A 292 -6.54 7.02 3.08
CA ILE A 292 -6.67 8.30 2.36
C ILE A 292 -5.36 9.09 2.47
N LYS A 293 -4.80 9.19 3.68
CA LYS A 293 -3.53 9.90 3.90
C LYS A 293 -2.37 9.27 3.15
N MET A 294 -2.25 7.94 3.18
CA MET A 294 -1.26 7.18 2.40
C MET A 294 -1.40 7.45 0.91
N GLY A 295 -2.62 7.42 0.39
CA GLY A 295 -2.87 7.77 -1.01
C GLY A 295 -2.47 9.20 -1.38
N ASN A 296 -2.32 10.11 -0.43
CA ASN A 296 -1.90 11.49 -0.69
C ASN A 296 -0.38 11.68 -0.67
N LEU A 297 0.41 10.63 -0.39
CA LEU A 297 1.85 10.68 -0.54
C LEU A 297 2.19 10.98 -2.00
N SER A 298 2.90 12.08 -2.20
CA SER A 298 3.26 12.60 -3.52
C SER A 298 4.77 12.50 -3.70
N PRO A 299 5.25 12.23 -4.92
CA PRO A 299 6.68 12.28 -5.17
C PRO A 299 7.27 13.67 -4.99
N ALA A 300 8.59 13.70 -4.87
CA ALA A 300 9.33 14.94 -4.77
C ALA A 300 8.99 15.90 -5.93
N SER A 301 8.94 17.20 -5.64
CA SER A 301 8.71 18.22 -6.65
C SER A 301 9.73 18.09 -7.78
N GLY A 302 9.25 18.01 -9.03
CA GLY A 302 10.10 17.87 -10.21
C GLY A 302 10.32 16.43 -10.68
N THR A 303 9.77 15.42 -9.99
CA THR A 303 9.72 14.04 -10.52
C THR A 303 9.04 14.03 -11.89
N ASN A 304 9.67 13.37 -12.86
CA ASN A 304 9.15 13.27 -14.21
C ASN A 304 7.99 12.26 -14.24
N GLN A 305 6.77 12.76 -14.45
CA GLN A 305 5.54 11.98 -14.41
C GLN A 305 4.59 12.30 -15.56
N ASN A 306 3.90 11.28 -16.08
CA ASN A 306 2.92 11.39 -17.17
C ASN A 306 1.63 10.62 -16.84
N ILE A 307 0.60 10.73 -17.68
CA ILE A 307 -0.71 10.08 -17.44
C ILE A 307 -0.74 8.61 -17.89
N SER A 308 0.19 8.18 -18.75
CA SER A 308 0.27 6.76 -19.14
C SER A 308 1.70 6.29 -19.36
N PHE A 309 1.89 4.99 -19.16
CA PHE A 309 2.90 4.20 -19.85
C PHE A 309 2.41 3.91 -21.28
N SER A 310 3.31 4.03 -22.25
CA SER A 310 3.23 3.22 -23.46
C SER A 310 4.18 2.08 -23.16
N ASN A 311 3.66 0.86 -23.00
CA ASN A 311 4.52 -0.33 -23.03
C ASN A 311 5.09 -0.48 -24.44
#